data_AF-A0A3C0EET1-F1
#
_entry.id   AF-A0A3C0EET1-F1
#
_cell.length_a   1.000
_cell.length_b   1.000
_cell.length_c   1.000
_cell.angle_alpha   90.00
_cell.angle_beta   90.00
_cell.angle_gamma   90.00
#
_symmetry.space_group_name_H-M   'P 1'
#
loop_
_entity.id
_entity.type
_entity.pdbx_description
1 polymer ?
#
loop_
_entity_poly.entity_id
_entity_poly.type
_entity_poly.pdbx_seq_one_letter_code
_entity_poly.pdbx_strand_id
1 'polypeptide(L)'
;AIPFRSKATQEQLITEGLAFSEQRVLLVFNPDASAKGTVAHEFTHLLVAQAAGRGHRQLPSWLNEGLAEFGNISTGNSYAGALSRAIAAGRVNPLWYQRTFVGKPGDIIVAYGQARSVVDHLVSQHGNEKMAELMKAMHATQDIDRALERVYKLDTHTLDAEWREALGLDPLEPAVEPEPLVQPTTSPLPQATPLTVTPPPPSGGTPTAIPVSPTDTPEAVPEQASELPPPSSGCGASLNHGGVYDLAILALLAGPFAGLWGRGLFRRKG
;
A
#
# COMPACT_ATOMS: atom_id res chain seq x y z
N ALA A 1 8.92 12.20 13.19
CA ALA A 1 9.59 12.93 12.09
C ALA A 1 9.04 12.40 10.77
N ILE A 2 8.63 13.27 9.85
CA ILE A 2 8.24 12.85 8.48
C ILE A 2 9.55 12.57 7.72
N PRO A 3 9.73 11.38 7.12
CA PRO A 3 10.97 11.01 6.47
C PRO A 3 11.26 11.89 5.25
N PHE A 4 12.54 12.24 5.06
CA PHE A 4 13.02 13.08 3.96
C PHE A 4 12.84 12.34 2.62
N ARG A 5 12.11 12.94 1.67
CA ARG A 5 12.03 12.48 0.27
C ARG A 5 12.78 13.46 -0.64
N SER A 6 13.40 12.95 -1.69
CA SER A 6 14.24 13.74 -2.62
C SER A 6 13.42 14.79 -3.39
N LYS A 7 14.05 15.90 -3.78
CA LYS A 7 13.41 17.04 -4.47
C LYS A 7 12.67 16.66 -5.77
N ALA A 8 13.17 15.67 -6.52
CA ALA A 8 12.50 15.13 -7.71
C ALA A 8 11.23 14.32 -7.39
N THR A 9 11.18 13.68 -6.21
CA THR A 9 9.96 13.07 -5.66
C THR A 9 8.98 14.17 -5.23
N GLN A 10 9.49 15.28 -4.70
CA GLN A 10 8.70 16.40 -4.18
C GLN A 10 8.01 17.24 -5.27
N GLU A 11 8.59 17.32 -6.49
CA GLU A 11 7.99 18.03 -7.63
C GLU A 11 6.95 17.20 -8.40
N GLN A 12 7.01 15.87 -8.31
CA GLN A 12 6.14 14.96 -9.08
C GLN A 12 5.08 14.25 -8.21
N LEU A 13 5.31 14.14 -6.90
CA LEU A 13 4.41 13.56 -5.92
C LEU A 13 4.33 14.53 -4.73
N ILE A 14 3.45 15.51 -4.84
CA ILE A 14 3.09 16.38 -3.71
C ILE A 14 2.01 15.63 -2.91
N THR A 15 2.30 15.36 -1.64
CA THR A 15 1.27 14.90 -0.70
C THR A 15 0.43 16.10 -0.29
N GLU A 16 -0.70 16.29 -0.96
CA GLU A 16 -1.62 17.41 -0.72
C GLU A 16 -2.60 17.14 0.43
N GLY A 17 -2.65 15.91 0.93
CA GLY A 17 -3.51 15.50 2.02
C GLY A 17 -2.98 14.30 2.79
N LEU A 18 -3.47 14.14 4.02
CA LEU A 18 -3.23 12.99 4.88
C LEU A 18 -4.50 12.65 5.65
N ALA A 19 -4.99 11.42 5.46
CA ALA A 19 -6.05 10.83 6.26
C ALA A 19 -5.50 10.00 7.44
N PHE A 20 -5.99 10.32 8.65
CA PHE A 20 -5.70 9.58 9.89
C PHE A 20 -6.95 8.81 10.31
N SER A 21 -7.11 7.59 9.77
CA SER A 21 -8.33 6.80 9.91
C SER A 21 -8.70 6.46 11.36
N GLU A 22 -7.71 6.12 12.20
CA GLU A 22 -7.94 5.79 13.62
C GLU A 22 -8.47 7.00 14.40
N GLN A 23 -7.98 8.20 14.07
CA GLN A 23 -8.38 9.46 14.69
C GLN A 23 -9.59 10.10 14.00
N ARG A 24 -10.00 9.60 12.82
CA ARG A 24 -11.01 10.20 11.93
C ARG A 24 -10.71 11.66 11.61
N VAL A 25 -9.42 11.97 11.42
CA VAL A 25 -8.94 13.32 11.09
C VAL A 25 -8.47 13.34 9.65
N LEU A 26 -8.83 14.41 8.95
CA LEU A 26 -8.35 14.72 7.61
C LEU A 26 -7.57 16.02 7.65
N LEU A 27 -6.30 15.98 7.22
CA LEU A 27 -5.50 17.18 6.96
C LEU A 27 -5.38 17.36 5.45
N VAL A 28 -5.80 18.51 4.94
CA VAL A 28 -5.62 18.87 3.53
C VAL A 28 -4.85 20.17 3.46
N PHE A 29 -3.77 20.14 2.69
CA PHE A 29 -3.01 21.32 2.31
C PHE A 29 -3.08 21.45 0.79
N ASN A 30 -4.19 22.00 0.31
CA ASN A 30 -4.39 22.30 -1.09
C ASN A 30 -5.11 23.65 -1.23
N PRO A 31 -4.40 24.73 -1.61
CA PRO A 31 -4.98 26.05 -1.77
C PRO A 31 -5.72 26.26 -3.12
N ASP A 32 -5.65 25.29 -4.03
CA ASP A 32 -6.05 25.46 -5.44
C ASP A 32 -7.37 24.75 -5.78
N ALA A 33 -7.81 24.89 -7.04
CA ALA A 33 -9.07 24.30 -7.54
C ALA A 33 -9.11 22.76 -7.45
N SER A 34 -7.97 22.09 -7.31
CA SER A 34 -7.85 20.64 -7.09
C SER A 34 -8.26 20.21 -5.68
N ALA A 35 -8.42 21.14 -4.72
CA ALA A 35 -8.73 20.83 -3.32
C ALA A 35 -9.95 19.93 -3.14
N LYS A 36 -10.98 20.06 -4.00
CA LYS A 36 -12.15 19.16 -3.97
C LYS A 36 -11.78 17.70 -4.30
N GLY A 37 -10.91 17.49 -5.28
CA GLY A 37 -10.43 16.17 -5.65
C GLY A 37 -9.57 15.57 -4.55
N THR A 38 -8.65 16.36 -3.98
CA THR A 38 -7.81 15.95 -2.85
C THR A 38 -8.67 15.58 -1.63
N VAL A 39 -9.64 16.40 -1.25
CA VAL A 39 -10.56 16.09 -0.14
C VAL A 39 -11.33 14.80 -0.41
N ALA A 40 -11.83 14.59 -1.63
CA ALA A 40 -12.57 13.37 -1.99
C ALA A 40 -11.68 12.12 -1.91
N HIS A 41 -10.44 12.21 -2.41
CA HIS A 41 -9.43 11.15 -2.32
C HIS A 41 -9.18 10.76 -0.86
N GLU A 42 -8.82 11.74 -0.03
CA GLU A 42 -8.48 11.47 1.37
C GLU A 42 -9.70 11.05 2.21
N PHE A 43 -10.89 11.59 1.94
CA PHE A 43 -12.11 11.16 2.60
C PHE A 43 -12.43 9.70 2.24
N THR A 44 -12.14 9.28 1.01
CA THR A 44 -12.31 7.88 0.61
C THR A 44 -11.43 6.95 1.43
N HIS A 45 -10.19 7.32 1.77
CA HIS A 45 -9.38 6.52 2.70
C HIS A 45 -10.05 6.32 4.06
N LEU A 46 -10.73 7.33 4.61
CA LEU A 46 -11.49 7.19 5.86
C LEU A 46 -12.66 6.21 5.70
N LEU A 47 -13.41 6.31 4.61
CA LEU A 47 -14.53 5.40 4.32
C LEU A 47 -14.06 3.95 4.14
N VAL A 48 -12.97 3.75 3.40
CA VAL A 48 -12.35 2.44 3.19
C VAL A 48 -11.87 1.85 4.51
N ALA A 49 -11.20 2.64 5.35
CA ALA A 49 -10.76 2.18 6.66
C ALA A 49 -11.93 1.80 7.57
N GLN A 50 -13.00 2.58 7.56
CA GLN A 50 -14.22 2.27 8.31
C GLN A 50 -14.87 0.97 7.80
N ALA A 51 -14.99 0.80 6.49
CA ALA A 51 -15.64 -0.36 5.89
C ALA A 51 -14.84 -1.66 6.06
N ALA A 52 -13.50 -1.57 5.94
CA ALA A 52 -12.60 -2.71 6.12
C ALA A 52 -12.30 -3.02 7.60
N GLY A 53 -12.58 -2.10 8.53
CA GLY A 53 -12.37 -2.27 9.97
C GLY A 53 -10.96 -2.78 10.30
N ARG A 54 -10.85 -3.83 11.13
CA ARG A 54 -9.56 -4.49 11.47
C ARG A 54 -8.78 -5.02 10.27
N GLY A 55 -9.43 -5.20 9.11
CA GLY A 55 -8.79 -5.62 7.86
C GLY A 55 -8.07 -4.49 7.13
N HIS A 56 -8.30 -3.21 7.52
CA HIS A 56 -7.74 -2.05 6.83
C HIS A 56 -6.21 -2.10 6.70
N ARG A 57 -5.50 -2.52 7.74
CA ARG A 57 -4.02 -2.62 7.74
C ARG A 57 -3.46 -3.64 6.76
N GLN A 58 -4.32 -4.51 6.24
CA GLN A 58 -3.96 -5.59 5.32
C GLN A 58 -4.37 -5.27 3.88
N LEU A 59 -4.97 -4.11 3.62
CA LEU A 59 -5.28 -3.66 2.27
C LEU A 59 -3.97 -3.39 1.51
N PRO A 60 -3.81 -3.95 0.29
CA PRO A 60 -2.69 -3.57 -0.57
C PRO A 60 -2.87 -2.14 -1.08
N SER A 61 -1.75 -1.47 -1.38
CA SER A 61 -1.75 -0.11 -1.93
C SER A 61 -2.60 0.01 -3.20
N TRP A 62 -2.57 -0.99 -4.10
CA TRP A 62 -3.39 -0.95 -5.31
C TRP A 62 -4.90 -0.81 -5.03
N LEU A 63 -5.40 -1.40 -3.95
CA LEU A 63 -6.83 -1.34 -3.62
C LEU A 63 -7.16 -0.05 -2.85
N ASN A 64 -6.32 0.31 -1.87
CA ASN A 64 -6.56 1.50 -1.05
C ASN A 64 -6.45 2.80 -1.86
N GLU A 65 -5.37 2.95 -2.63
CA GLU A 65 -5.16 4.11 -3.51
C GLU A 65 -6.10 4.06 -4.72
N GLY A 66 -6.36 2.86 -5.26
CA GLY A 66 -7.27 2.69 -6.40
C GLY A 66 -8.70 3.14 -6.09
N LEU A 67 -9.21 2.84 -4.89
CA LEU A 67 -10.52 3.30 -4.43
C LEU A 67 -10.54 4.82 -4.21
N ALA A 68 -9.48 5.37 -3.64
CA ALA A 68 -9.36 6.81 -3.42
C ALA A 68 -9.32 7.59 -4.75
N GLU A 69 -8.58 7.10 -5.74
CA GLU A 69 -8.55 7.66 -7.09
C GLU A 69 -9.85 7.43 -7.87
N PHE A 70 -10.56 6.33 -7.63
CA PHE A 70 -11.89 6.08 -8.20
C PHE A 70 -12.94 7.04 -7.63
N GLY A 71 -12.90 7.30 -6.31
CA GLY A 71 -13.77 8.24 -5.61
C GLY A 71 -13.41 9.72 -5.81
N ASN A 72 -12.27 10.01 -6.44
CA ASN A 72 -11.83 11.38 -6.69
C ASN A 72 -12.67 12.03 -7.81
N ILE A 73 -13.45 13.05 -7.43
CA ILE A 73 -14.40 13.75 -8.32
C ILE A 73 -13.74 14.79 -9.26
N SER A 74 -12.42 15.01 -9.13
CA SER A 74 -11.69 16.01 -9.91
C SER A 74 -10.29 15.50 -10.27
N THR A 75 -10.22 14.31 -10.88
CA THR A 75 -8.94 13.73 -11.28
C THR A 75 -8.32 14.49 -12.45
N GLY A 76 -7.07 14.92 -12.30
CA GLY A 76 -6.24 15.27 -13.45
C GLY A 76 -5.98 14.02 -14.31
N ASN A 77 -5.95 14.17 -15.64
CA ASN A 77 -5.72 13.06 -16.58
C ASN A 77 -4.29 12.46 -16.55
N SER A 78 -3.46 12.83 -15.57
CA SER A 78 -2.03 12.51 -15.52
C SER A 78 -1.77 11.01 -15.32
N TYR A 79 -2.51 10.34 -14.42
CA TYR A 79 -2.31 8.92 -14.10
C TYR A 79 -2.78 7.97 -15.21
N ALA A 80 -3.97 8.21 -15.78
CA ALA A 80 -4.46 7.40 -16.89
C ALA A 80 -3.53 7.49 -18.12
N GLY A 81 -3.05 8.70 -18.42
CA GLY A 81 -2.05 8.89 -19.48
C GLY A 81 -0.71 8.21 -19.17
N ALA A 82 -0.26 8.22 -17.91
CA ALA A 82 0.95 7.52 -17.50
C ALA A 82 0.82 6.00 -17.62
N LEU A 83 -0.31 5.43 -17.18
CA LEU A 83 -0.61 4.01 -17.34
C LEU A 83 -0.65 3.62 -18.82
N SER A 84 -1.35 4.37 -19.68
CA SER A 84 -1.42 4.09 -21.12
C SER A 84 -0.03 4.06 -21.76
N ARG A 85 0.84 5.03 -21.44
CA ARG A 85 2.23 5.03 -21.90
C ARG A 85 3.05 3.87 -21.32
N ALA A 86 2.73 3.42 -20.11
CA ALA A 86 3.40 2.28 -19.47
C ALA A 86 3.02 0.95 -20.12
N ILE A 87 1.74 0.75 -20.41
CA ILE A 87 1.22 -0.38 -21.17
C ILE A 87 1.90 -0.47 -22.53
N ALA A 88 1.90 0.63 -23.29
CA ALA A 88 2.51 0.68 -24.62
C ALA A 88 4.02 0.35 -24.63
N ALA A 89 4.70 0.48 -23.49
CA ALA A 89 6.12 0.18 -23.34
C ALA A 89 6.41 -1.09 -22.54
N GLY A 90 5.39 -1.90 -22.23
CA GLY A 90 5.55 -3.14 -21.47
C GLY A 90 6.10 -2.95 -20.04
N ARG A 91 5.90 -1.77 -19.43
CA ARG A 91 6.45 -1.40 -18.11
C ARG A 91 5.40 -1.36 -17.00
N VAL A 92 4.46 -2.31 -17.02
CA VAL A 92 3.40 -2.44 -16.02
C VAL A 92 3.70 -3.62 -15.11
N ASN A 93 3.94 -3.32 -13.84
CA ASN A 93 4.19 -4.35 -12.83
C ASN A 93 2.93 -5.21 -12.61
N PRO A 94 3.09 -6.52 -12.35
CA PRO A 94 1.98 -7.33 -11.88
C PRO A 94 1.37 -6.84 -10.57
N LEU A 95 0.07 -7.06 -10.38
CA LEU A 95 -0.71 -6.60 -9.24
C LEU A 95 -0.19 -7.13 -7.89
N TRP A 96 0.35 -8.35 -7.84
CA TRP A 96 0.91 -8.95 -6.62
C TRP A 96 2.19 -8.24 -6.12
N TYR A 97 2.86 -7.45 -6.95
CA TYR A 97 3.95 -6.56 -6.51
C TYR A 97 3.46 -5.19 -6.01
N GLN A 98 2.19 -4.86 -6.22
CA GLN A 98 1.59 -3.58 -5.83
C GLN A 98 0.92 -3.62 -4.44
N ARG A 99 1.35 -4.55 -3.57
CA ARG A 99 0.97 -4.52 -2.15
C ARG A 99 1.49 -3.26 -1.46
N THR A 100 2.63 -2.75 -1.93
CA THR A 100 3.16 -1.43 -1.60
C THR A 100 3.73 -0.82 -2.86
N PHE A 101 3.54 0.49 -3.07
CA PHE A 101 4.17 1.17 -4.19
C PHE A 101 5.66 1.37 -3.94
N VAL A 102 6.48 0.84 -4.85
CA VAL A 102 7.94 0.89 -4.81
C VAL A 102 8.48 1.34 -6.17
N GLY A 103 9.70 1.89 -6.18
CA GLY A 103 10.38 2.31 -7.41
C GLY A 103 10.60 3.82 -7.49
N LYS A 104 10.86 4.30 -8.71
CA LYS A 104 11.06 5.72 -9.00
C LYS A 104 9.71 6.46 -9.00
N PRO A 105 9.69 7.79 -8.88
CA PRO A 105 8.44 8.57 -8.93
C PRO A 105 7.54 8.23 -10.13
N GLY A 106 8.13 8.05 -11.32
CA GLY A 106 7.38 7.62 -12.50
C GLY A 106 6.71 6.24 -12.37
N ASP A 107 7.35 5.30 -11.68
CA ASP A 107 6.79 3.96 -11.44
C ASP A 107 5.60 4.04 -10.48
N ILE A 108 5.69 4.90 -9.46
CA ILE A 108 4.61 5.17 -8.51
C ILE A 108 3.41 5.81 -9.22
N ILE A 109 3.64 6.81 -10.09
CA ILE A 109 2.58 7.45 -10.90
C ILE A 109 1.85 6.42 -11.77
N VAL A 110 2.59 5.46 -12.36
CA VAL A 110 1.98 4.35 -13.11
C VAL A 110 1.18 3.43 -12.19
N ALA A 111 1.69 3.14 -10.99
CA ALA A 111 1.00 2.31 -10.01
C ALA A 111 -0.34 2.92 -9.55
N TYR A 112 -0.42 4.25 -9.36
CA TYR A 112 -1.69 4.95 -9.12
C TYR A 112 -2.68 4.79 -10.27
N GLY A 113 -2.21 4.97 -11.52
CA GLY A 113 -3.04 4.74 -12.70
C GLY A 113 -3.55 3.31 -12.81
N GLN A 114 -2.67 2.33 -12.58
CA GLN A 114 -3.00 0.91 -12.56
C GLN A 114 -4.03 0.58 -11.47
N ALA A 115 -3.78 1.04 -10.25
CA ALA A 115 -4.67 0.85 -9.10
C ALA A 115 -6.10 1.32 -9.39
N ARG A 116 -6.25 2.55 -9.90
CA ARG A 116 -7.56 3.06 -10.31
C ARG A 116 -8.19 2.22 -11.42
N SER A 117 -7.41 1.81 -12.42
CA SER A 117 -7.90 1.00 -13.55
C SER A 117 -8.39 -0.39 -13.12
N VAL A 118 -7.72 -1.04 -12.16
CA VAL A 118 -8.15 -2.33 -11.61
C VAL A 118 -9.45 -2.19 -10.81
N VAL A 119 -9.58 -1.11 -10.01
CA VAL A 119 -10.81 -0.82 -9.27
C VAL A 119 -11.97 -0.53 -10.23
N ASP A 120 -11.72 0.28 -11.27
CA ASP A 120 -12.69 0.57 -12.31
C ASP A 120 -13.13 -0.70 -13.06
N HIS A 121 -12.19 -1.61 -13.36
CA HIS A 121 -12.50 -2.93 -13.92
C HIS A 121 -13.48 -3.70 -13.03
N LEU A 122 -13.17 -3.89 -11.74
CA LEU A 122 -14.04 -4.60 -10.79
C LEU A 122 -15.42 -3.95 -10.67
N VAL A 123 -15.48 -2.62 -10.57
CA VAL A 123 -16.74 -1.89 -10.44
C VAL A 123 -17.56 -1.95 -11.73
N SER A 124 -16.93 -1.84 -12.89
CA SER A 124 -17.61 -1.91 -14.19
C SER A 124 -18.24 -3.28 -14.46
N GLN A 125 -17.58 -4.36 -14.03
CA GLN A 125 -18.05 -5.73 -14.24
C GLN A 125 -19.08 -6.18 -13.19
N HIS A 126 -18.97 -5.70 -11.96
CA HIS A 126 -19.70 -6.28 -10.82
C HIS A 126 -20.51 -5.28 -9.99
N GLY A 127 -20.40 -3.99 -10.26
CA GLY A 127 -21.09 -2.93 -9.54
C GLY A 127 -20.45 -2.55 -8.20
N ASN A 128 -20.93 -1.45 -7.64
CA ASN A 128 -20.43 -0.89 -6.38
C ASN A 128 -20.73 -1.80 -5.17
N GLU A 129 -21.83 -2.56 -5.23
CA GLU A 129 -22.27 -3.47 -4.17
C GLU A 129 -21.24 -4.56 -3.91
N LYS A 130 -20.64 -5.10 -4.98
CA LYS A 130 -19.59 -6.11 -4.87
C LYS A 130 -18.30 -5.55 -4.27
N MET A 131 -17.97 -4.29 -4.52
CA MET A 131 -16.86 -3.62 -3.85
C MET A 131 -17.12 -3.43 -2.35
N ALA A 132 -18.36 -3.08 -1.97
CA ALA A 132 -18.74 -3.01 -0.56
C ALA A 132 -18.68 -4.40 0.12
N GLU A 133 -19.03 -5.47 -0.59
CA GLU A 133 -18.83 -6.85 -0.11
C GLU A 133 -17.35 -7.18 0.08
N LEU A 134 -16.47 -6.72 -0.83
CA LEU A 134 -15.02 -6.90 -0.69
C LEU A 134 -14.50 -6.25 0.60
N MET A 135 -14.95 -5.03 0.93
CA MET A 135 -14.55 -4.37 2.19
C MET A 135 -15.01 -5.16 3.42
N LYS A 136 -16.24 -5.69 3.40
CA LYS A 136 -16.74 -6.58 4.47
C LYS A 136 -15.95 -7.88 4.55
N ALA A 137 -15.56 -8.44 3.42
CA ALA A 137 -14.73 -9.64 3.37
C ALA A 137 -13.32 -9.36 3.90
N MET A 138 -12.72 -8.21 3.58
CA MET A 138 -11.46 -7.75 4.16
C MET A 138 -11.53 -7.62 5.68
N HIS A 139 -12.63 -7.08 6.21
CA HIS A 139 -12.86 -7.01 7.65
C HIS A 139 -12.83 -8.39 8.33
N ALA A 140 -13.45 -9.39 7.70
CA ALA A 140 -13.54 -10.74 8.23
C ALA A 140 -12.22 -11.51 8.11
N THR A 141 -11.60 -11.48 6.92
CA THR A 141 -10.49 -12.35 6.54
C THR A 141 -9.12 -11.75 6.85
N GLN A 142 -8.99 -10.43 6.81
CA GLN A 142 -7.73 -9.70 6.96
C GLN A 142 -6.64 -10.15 5.96
N ASP A 143 -7.06 -10.63 4.80
CA ASP A 143 -6.22 -11.16 3.73
C ASP A 143 -6.90 -10.90 2.38
N ILE A 144 -6.17 -10.28 1.45
CA ILE A 144 -6.73 -9.83 0.18
C ILE A 144 -7.16 -10.99 -0.71
N ASP A 145 -6.35 -12.05 -0.83
CA ASP A 145 -6.68 -13.18 -1.70
C ASP A 145 -7.86 -13.96 -1.14
N ARG A 146 -7.95 -14.11 0.20
CA ARG A 146 -9.12 -14.71 0.84
C ARG A 146 -10.38 -13.87 0.68
N ALA A 147 -10.25 -12.54 0.69
CA ALA A 147 -11.37 -11.63 0.48
C ALA A 147 -11.85 -11.65 -0.98
N LEU A 148 -10.92 -11.61 -1.95
CA LEU A 148 -11.21 -11.73 -3.38
C LEU A 148 -11.84 -13.09 -3.69
N GLU A 149 -11.32 -14.19 -3.14
CA GLU A 149 -11.84 -15.53 -3.40
C GLU A 149 -13.28 -15.67 -2.89
N ARG A 150 -13.55 -15.09 -1.71
CA ARG A 150 -14.90 -15.09 -1.12
C ARG A 150 -15.90 -14.32 -1.99
N VAL A 151 -15.51 -13.19 -2.57
CA VAL A 151 -16.43 -12.23 -3.21
C VAL A 151 -16.50 -12.41 -4.72
N TYR A 152 -15.37 -12.58 -5.38
CA TYR A 152 -15.21 -12.63 -6.83
C TYR A 152 -14.80 -14.00 -7.37
N LYS A 153 -14.42 -14.97 -6.51
CA LYS A 153 -13.82 -16.25 -6.94
C LYS A 153 -12.49 -16.07 -7.69
N LEU A 154 -11.75 -15.05 -7.26
CA LEU A 154 -10.45 -14.66 -7.80
C LEU A 154 -9.43 -14.58 -6.65
N ASP A 155 -8.17 -14.76 -6.96
CA ASP A 155 -7.04 -14.22 -6.19
C ASP A 155 -6.38 -13.06 -6.94
N THR A 156 -5.34 -12.46 -6.35
CA THR A 156 -4.61 -11.34 -6.96
C THR A 156 -3.98 -11.68 -8.32
N HIS A 157 -3.57 -12.94 -8.54
CA HIS A 157 -3.00 -13.37 -9.82
C HIS A 157 -4.08 -13.49 -10.90
N THR A 158 -5.20 -14.13 -10.59
CA THR A 158 -6.31 -14.26 -11.54
C THR A 158 -6.96 -12.91 -11.82
N LEU A 159 -6.99 -11.99 -10.84
CA LEU A 159 -7.45 -10.62 -11.05
C LEU A 159 -6.50 -9.84 -11.98
N ASP A 160 -5.18 -9.97 -11.81
CA ASP A 160 -4.21 -9.35 -12.72
C ASP A 160 -4.37 -9.86 -14.15
N ALA A 161 -4.55 -11.18 -14.32
CA ALA A 161 -4.79 -11.80 -15.61
C ALA A 161 -6.09 -11.31 -16.28
N GLU A 162 -7.20 -11.29 -15.54
CA GLU A 162 -8.50 -10.83 -16.05
C GLU A 162 -8.45 -9.35 -16.44
N TRP A 163 -7.84 -8.50 -15.60
CA TRP A 163 -7.65 -7.09 -15.89
C TRP A 163 -6.77 -6.84 -17.12
N ARG A 164 -5.68 -7.62 -17.28
CA ARG A 164 -4.81 -7.57 -18.47
C ARG A 164 -5.57 -7.96 -19.73
N GLU A 165 -6.33 -9.03 -19.67
CA GLU A 165 -7.15 -9.50 -20.80
C GLU A 165 -8.17 -8.44 -21.22
N ALA A 166 -8.83 -7.79 -20.26
CA ALA A 166 -9.76 -6.68 -20.52
C ALA A 166 -9.09 -5.49 -21.23
N LEU A 167 -7.78 -5.31 -21.07
CA LEU A 167 -6.98 -4.30 -21.76
C LEU A 167 -6.33 -4.80 -23.07
N GLY A 168 -6.57 -6.06 -23.45
CA GLY A 168 -5.96 -6.68 -24.63
C GLY A 168 -4.47 -7.02 -24.45
N LEU A 169 -4.04 -7.25 -23.21
CA LEU A 169 -2.68 -7.64 -22.86
C LEU A 169 -2.60 -9.14 -22.57
N ASP A 170 -1.46 -9.74 -22.86
CA ASP A 170 -1.21 -11.13 -22.49
C ASP A 170 -1.15 -11.27 -20.94
N PRO A 171 -1.76 -12.32 -20.38
CA PRO A 171 -1.59 -12.67 -18.97
C PRO A 171 -0.11 -12.88 -18.64
N LEU A 172 0.29 -12.50 -17.42
CA LEU A 172 1.61 -12.81 -16.93
C LEU A 172 1.61 -14.20 -16.31
N GLU A 173 2.56 -15.03 -16.71
CA GLU A 173 2.85 -16.26 -15.99
C GLU A 173 3.29 -15.91 -14.55
N PRO A 174 2.68 -16.51 -13.52
CA PRO A 174 3.17 -16.33 -12.16
C PRO A 174 4.64 -16.75 -12.13
N ALA A 175 5.50 -15.95 -11.51
CA ALA A 175 6.90 -16.30 -11.37
C ALA A 175 6.97 -17.65 -10.65
N VAL A 176 7.37 -18.70 -11.38
CA VAL A 176 7.66 -20.01 -10.78
C VAL A 176 8.75 -19.75 -9.77
N GLU A 177 8.42 -19.78 -8.48
CA GLU A 177 9.42 -19.82 -7.44
C GLU A 177 10.34 -20.99 -7.80
N PRO A 178 11.65 -20.77 -7.99
CA PRO A 178 12.53 -21.86 -8.36
C PRO A 178 12.32 -22.95 -7.33
N GLU A 179 11.96 -24.16 -7.77
CA GLU A 179 11.88 -25.31 -6.89
C GLU A 179 13.11 -25.27 -5.99
N PRO A 180 12.96 -25.45 -4.66
CA PRO A 180 14.08 -25.38 -3.76
C PRO A 180 15.17 -26.27 -4.33
N LEU A 181 16.26 -25.64 -4.81
CA LEU A 181 17.41 -26.34 -5.34
C LEU A 181 17.73 -27.37 -4.27
N VAL A 182 17.56 -28.65 -4.60
CA VAL A 182 17.94 -29.77 -3.74
C VAL A 182 19.34 -29.44 -3.29
N GLN A 183 19.48 -29.05 -2.01
CA GLN A 183 20.77 -28.62 -1.49
C GLN A 183 21.73 -29.77 -1.78
N PRO A 184 22.89 -29.53 -2.44
CA PRO A 184 23.84 -30.59 -2.65
C PRO A 184 24.14 -31.18 -1.28
N THR A 185 23.86 -32.48 -1.15
CA THR A 185 24.12 -33.24 0.07
C THR A 185 25.57 -32.97 0.43
N THR A 186 25.81 -32.37 1.59
CA THR A 186 27.15 -32.08 2.05
C THR A 186 27.93 -33.39 2.08
N SER A 187 28.86 -33.54 1.14
CA SER A 187 29.86 -34.61 1.19
C SER A 187 30.62 -34.44 2.51
N PRO A 188 30.80 -35.50 3.31
CA PRO A 188 31.54 -35.37 4.56
C PRO A 188 32.96 -34.89 4.25
N LEU A 189 33.40 -33.85 4.95
CA LEU A 189 34.79 -33.37 4.89
C LEU A 189 35.75 -34.52 5.29
N PRO A 190 36.92 -34.64 4.64
CA PRO A 190 37.99 -35.50 5.13
C PRO A 190 38.34 -35.08 6.57
N GLN A 191 38.35 -36.04 7.50
CA GLN A 191 38.77 -35.79 8.87
C GLN A 191 40.22 -35.31 8.88
N ALA A 192 40.46 -34.09 9.37
CA ALA A 192 41.80 -33.59 9.61
C ALA A 192 42.44 -34.40 10.75
N THR A 193 43.60 -35.00 10.48
CA THR A 193 44.45 -35.63 11.50
C THR A 193 44.90 -34.59 12.52
N PRO A 194 44.79 -34.86 13.83
CA PRO A 194 45.25 -33.91 14.84
C PRO A 194 46.79 -33.87 14.85
N LEU A 195 47.34 -32.66 14.75
CA LEU A 195 48.75 -32.41 14.98
C LEU A 195 49.03 -32.53 16.49
N THR A 196 49.93 -33.44 16.85
CA THR A 196 50.42 -33.58 18.22
C THR A 196 51.37 -32.44 18.54
N VAL A 197 51.04 -31.61 19.53
CA VAL A 197 51.93 -30.57 20.04
C VAL A 197 52.58 -31.09 21.32
N THR A 198 53.90 -31.27 21.28
CA THR A 198 54.73 -31.60 22.45
C THR A 198 54.82 -30.37 23.37
N PRO A 199 54.61 -30.50 24.70
CA PRO A 199 54.72 -29.37 25.60
C PRO A 199 56.19 -29.02 25.92
N PRO A 200 56.55 -27.73 26.05
CA PRO A 200 57.84 -27.31 26.58
C PRO A 200 57.87 -27.34 28.12
N PRO A 201 59.06 -27.40 28.76
CA PRO A 201 59.20 -27.53 30.21
C PRO A 201 58.84 -26.24 30.96
N PRO A 202 58.55 -26.31 32.28
CA PRO A 202 58.05 -25.17 33.03
C PRO A 202 59.19 -24.22 33.40
N SER A 203 58.99 -22.92 33.20
CA SER A 203 59.76 -21.87 33.85
C SER A 203 58.80 -20.81 34.39
N GLY A 204 58.90 -20.61 35.70
CA GLY A 204 58.02 -19.75 36.48
C GLY A 204 58.26 -18.27 36.23
N GLY A 205 57.24 -17.50 36.61
CA GLY A 205 57.25 -16.04 36.59
C GLY A 205 55.86 -15.52 36.26
N THR A 206 55.10 -15.17 37.30
CA THR A 206 53.82 -14.45 37.21
C THR A 206 54.03 -13.07 36.56
N PRO A 207 53.15 -12.63 35.64
CA PRO A 207 53.01 -11.21 35.35
C PRO A 207 51.61 -10.67 35.68
N THR A 208 51.63 -9.77 36.64
CA THR A 208 50.79 -8.60 36.91
C THR A 208 49.98 -8.05 35.73
N ALA A 209 48.73 -7.67 36.02
CA ALA A 209 47.80 -6.99 35.13
C ALA A 209 48.27 -5.56 34.77
N ILE A 210 48.10 -5.19 33.49
CA ILE A 210 48.32 -3.83 32.98
C ILE A 210 46.95 -3.14 32.85
N PRO A 211 46.75 -1.91 33.38
CA PRO A 211 45.48 -1.20 33.32
C PRO A 211 45.27 -0.50 31.97
N VAL A 212 44.02 -0.49 31.51
CA VAL A 212 43.55 0.30 30.35
C VAL A 212 43.01 1.67 30.82
N SER A 213 43.49 2.75 30.21
CA SER A 213 43.00 4.12 30.41
C SER A 213 41.67 4.37 29.67
N PRO A 214 40.78 5.25 30.20
CA PRO A 214 39.52 5.62 29.55
C PRO A 214 39.74 6.68 28.45
N THR A 215 38.94 6.60 27.39
CA THR A 215 38.82 7.61 26.32
C THR A 215 37.43 8.26 26.37
N ASP A 216 37.40 9.54 26.05
CA ASP A 216 36.43 10.57 26.43
C ASP A 216 34.99 10.40 25.97
N THR A 217 34.11 10.79 26.89
CA THR A 217 32.67 11.02 26.78
C THR A 217 32.37 12.36 26.08
N PRO A 218 31.42 12.44 25.14
CA PRO A 218 30.90 13.73 24.68
C PRO A 218 29.99 14.36 25.75
N GLU A 219 30.26 15.63 26.01
CA GLU A 219 29.65 16.51 27.02
C GLU A 219 28.16 16.77 26.77
N ALA A 220 27.38 16.75 27.86
CA ALA A 220 25.96 17.05 27.89
C ALA A 220 25.73 18.58 27.83
N VAL A 221 24.85 19.02 26.93
CA VAL A 221 24.38 20.41 26.85
C VAL A 221 23.29 20.65 27.93
N PRO A 222 23.29 21.79 28.65
CA PRO A 222 22.36 22.03 29.75
C PRO A 222 20.90 22.19 29.30
N GLU A 223 20.02 21.56 30.06
CA GLU A 223 18.57 21.65 30.00
C GLU A 223 18.11 23.03 30.53
N GLN A 224 17.61 23.90 29.65
CA GLN A 224 16.89 25.11 30.06
C GLN A 224 15.41 24.80 30.26
N ALA A 225 14.96 24.90 31.50
CA ALA A 225 13.57 24.86 31.89
C ALA A 225 12.76 25.97 31.18
N SER A 226 11.71 25.58 30.46
CA SER A 226 10.67 26.50 29.99
C SER A 226 9.33 26.07 30.58
N GLU A 227 8.70 27.04 31.21
CA GLU A 227 7.50 27.03 32.02
C GLU A 227 6.26 26.54 31.25
N LEU A 228 5.49 25.63 31.86
CA LEU A 228 4.19 25.16 31.35
C LEU A 228 3.12 26.26 31.52
N PRO A 229 2.35 26.63 30.48
CA PRO A 229 1.14 27.41 30.68
C PRO A 229 -0.01 26.53 31.25
N PRO A 230 -0.95 27.13 32.02
CA PRO A 230 -1.94 26.41 32.81
C PRO A 230 -3.05 25.72 31.99
N PRO A 231 -3.74 24.73 32.57
CA PRO A 231 -4.76 23.95 31.88
C PRO A 231 -6.03 24.77 31.64
N SER A 232 -6.46 24.86 30.37
CA SER A 232 -7.79 25.36 30.03
C SER A 232 -8.82 24.24 30.13
N SER A 233 -9.73 24.37 31.09
CA SER A 233 -10.99 23.64 31.20
C SER A 233 -11.83 23.79 29.93
N GLY A 234 -12.35 22.68 29.40
CA GLY A 234 -13.22 22.71 28.23
C GLY A 234 -13.92 21.38 27.94
N CYS A 235 -14.98 21.12 28.71
CA CYS A 235 -16.15 20.28 28.43
C CYS A 235 -15.94 18.85 27.88
N GLY A 236 -16.20 17.89 28.75
CA GLY A 236 -16.59 16.54 28.35
C GLY A 236 -17.98 16.52 27.70
N ALA A 237 -18.13 15.64 26.72
CA ALA A 237 -19.38 14.96 26.45
C ALA A 237 -19.04 13.49 26.19
N SER A 238 -19.26 12.68 27.22
CA SER A 238 -19.40 11.24 27.07
C SER A 238 -20.64 10.99 26.20
N LEU A 239 -20.45 10.42 25.02
CA LEU A 239 -21.54 9.78 24.29
C LEU A 239 -21.25 8.28 24.22
N ASN A 240 -21.64 7.64 25.31
CA ASN A 240 -21.96 6.23 25.32
C ASN A 240 -23.26 6.05 24.52
N HIS A 241 -23.17 5.52 23.29
CA HIS A 241 -24.31 4.90 22.62
C HIS A 241 -23.82 3.79 21.69
N GLY A 242 -24.10 2.56 22.12
CA GLY A 242 -24.13 1.42 21.22
C GLY A 242 -25.34 1.52 20.28
N GLY A 243 -25.25 0.76 19.19
CA GLY A 243 -26.41 0.41 18.39
C GLY A 243 -26.62 1.25 17.14
N VAL A 244 -26.26 0.62 16.00
CA VAL A 244 -26.94 0.71 14.70
C VAL A 244 -26.89 2.07 13.98
N TYR A 245 -25.93 2.21 13.06
CA TYR A 245 -26.02 3.12 11.90
C TYR A 245 -25.70 2.28 10.66
N ASP A 246 -26.70 1.65 10.04
CA ASP A 246 -27.77 2.19 9.18
C ASP A 246 -27.26 2.47 7.75
N LEU A 247 -27.84 1.75 6.81
CA LEU A 247 -27.37 1.40 5.46
C LEU A 247 -27.41 2.58 4.47
N ALA A 248 -27.60 3.80 4.95
CA ALA A 248 -27.85 4.99 4.13
C ALA A 248 -26.58 5.67 3.57
N ILE A 249 -25.38 5.31 4.04
CA ILE A 249 -24.12 5.88 3.53
C ILE A 249 -23.64 5.18 2.23
N LEU A 250 -24.22 4.03 1.87
CA LEU A 250 -23.83 3.27 0.67
C LEU A 250 -24.53 3.73 -0.64
N ALA A 251 -25.47 4.68 -0.58
CA ALA A 251 -26.30 5.07 -1.73
C ALA A 251 -25.86 6.35 -2.47
N LEU A 252 -24.69 6.93 -2.16
CA LEU A 252 -24.24 8.20 -2.73
C LEU A 252 -23.28 8.07 -3.94
N LEU A 253 -23.14 6.87 -4.53
CA LEU A 253 -22.40 6.64 -5.78
C LEU A 253 -23.31 6.32 -6.98
N ALA A 254 -24.63 6.49 -6.85
CA ALA A 254 -25.57 6.33 -7.96
C ALA A 254 -25.88 7.69 -8.59
N GLY A 255 -25.01 8.15 -9.49
CA GLY A 255 -25.29 9.21 -10.47
C GLY A 255 -25.45 8.61 -11.87
N PRO A 256 -26.35 9.13 -12.73
CA PRO A 256 -26.82 8.40 -13.91
C PRO A 256 -25.91 8.61 -15.12
N PHE A 257 -25.35 7.53 -15.66
CA PHE A 257 -24.93 7.45 -17.07
C PHE A 257 -25.61 6.26 -17.74
N ALA A 258 -26.92 6.40 -17.93
CA ALA A 258 -27.62 5.66 -18.96
C ALA A 258 -27.74 6.57 -20.19
N GLY A 259 -27.08 6.20 -21.28
CA GLY A 259 -27.39 6.77 -22.60
C GLY A 259 -26.17 7.10 -23.42
N LEU A 260 -25.60 6.08 -24.07
CA LEU A 260 -25.25 6.05 -25.50
C LEU A 260 -24.28 4.90 -25.67
N TRP A 261 -24.78 3.77 -26.17
CA TRP A 261 -24.10 2.93 -27.16
C TRP A 261 -25.14 1.95 -27.68
N GLY A 262 -25.60 2.20 -28.90
CA GLY A 262 -26.68 1.44 -29.50
C GLY A 262 -26.88 1.88 -30.93
N ARG A 263 -25.98 1.46 -31.82
CA ARG A 263 -26.34 1.04 -33.19
C ARG A 263 -25.20 0.28 -33.84
N GLY A 264 -25.26 -1.02 -33.62
CA GLY A 264 -24.53 -2.00 -34.39
C GLY A 264 -25.01 -2.05 -35.85
N LEU A 265 -24.07 -2.53 -36.65
CA LEU A 265 -24.14 -2.94 -38.03
C LEU A 265 -25.46 -3.58 -38.45
N PHE A 266 -26.00 -3.14 -39.59
CA PHE A 266 -26.67 -4.05 -40.51
C PHE A 266 -26.13 -3.83 -41.93
N ARG A 267 -25.29 -4.77 -42.34
CA ARG A 267 -24.89 -5.04 -43.71
C ARG A 267 -26.02 -5.87 -44.34
N ARG A 268 -26.63 -5.41 -45.44
CA ARG A 268 -27.47 -6.28 -46.28
C ARG A 268 -27.12 -6.06 -47.76
N LYS A 269 -26.89 -7.20 -48.42
CA LYS A 269 -26.65 -7.36 -49.85
C LYS A 269 -27.83 -6.81 -50.67
N GLY A 270 -27.50 -6.22 -51.82
CA GLY A 270 -28.38 -5.79 -52.90
C GLY A 270 -27.51 -5.14 -53.94
#